data_AF-A0A7R9TGX5-F1
#
_entry.id   AF-A0A7R9TGX5-F1
#
_cell.length_a   1.000
_cell.length_b   1.000
_cell.length_c   1.000
_cell.angle_alpha   90.00
_cell.angle_beta   90.00
_cell.angle_gamma   90.00
#
_symmetry.space_group_name_H-M   'P 1'
#
loop_
_entity.id
_entity.type
_entity.pdbx_description
1 polymer ?
#
loop_
_entity_poly.entity_id
_entity_poly.type
_entity_poly.pdbx_seq_one_letter_code
_entity_poly.pdbx_strand_id
1 'polypeptide(L)'
;GAGGGDRGGGGVAAPADEDYEPPAVTLIELDEDMLEKMKGGEVVIKGDDGDEAVLCTSDATYAIKKVDSTNTMWVLRPGERETLFHGSKGEVARVAAHAKSHLELVETEPRLERLRELLLEHLYTGPDEEPAAGGLIGRAALAQRVQASDSQLARALVRMGAFELDG
;
A
#
# COMPACT_ATOMS: atom_id res chain seq x y z
N GLY A 1 13.72 -26.92 50.31
CA GLY A 1 14.16 -27.39 48.99
C GLY A 1 13.30 -26.70 47.97
N ALA A 2 13.93 -25.86 47.15
CA ALA A 2 13.29 -25.23 46.00
C ALA A 2 13.19 -26.24 44.86
N GLY A 3 12.09 -26.21 44.11
CA GLY A 3 11.89 -26.88 42.84
C GLY A 3 10.51 -26.45 42.37
N GLY A 4 10.36 -25.57 41.39
CA GLY A 4 11.14 -25.42 40.17
C GLY A 4 10.08 -25.50 39.07
N GLY A 5 9.42 -24.37 38.80
CA GLY A 5 8.32 -24.28 37.85
C GLY A 5 8.83 -24.49 36.43
N ASP A 6 8.40 -25.58 35.81
CA ASP A 6 8.64 -25.84 34.40
C ASP A 6 7.64 -25.02 33.56
N ARG A 7 8.13 -23.92 32.99
CA ARG A 7 7.40 -23.13 31.99
C ARG A 7 7.56 -23.85 30.65
N GLY A 8 6.67 -24.80 30.39
CA GLY A 8 6.57 -25.45 29.09
C GLY A 8 6.34 -24.40 28.00
N GLY A 9 7.37 -24.18 27.18
CA GLY A 9 7.30 -23.32 26.01
C GLY A 9 6.27 -23.88 25.05
N GLY A 10 5.25 -23.07 24.73
CA GLY A 10 4.27 -23.38 23.70
C GLY A 10 4.96 -23.44 22.34
N GLY A 11 5.35 -24.64 21.92
CA GLY A 11 5.82 -24.88 20.56
C GLY A 11 4.67 -24.73 19.58
N VAL A 12 4.86 -23.90 18.55
CA VAL A 12 3.94 -23.81 17.43
C VAL A 12 4.19 -25.03 16.54
N ALA A 13 3.26 -25.99 16.54
CA ALA A 13 3.28 -27.10 15.59
C ALA A 13 2.40 -26.72 14.39
N ALA A 14 3.02 -26.49 13.23
CA ALA A 14 2.29 -26.30 11.98
C ALA A 14 2.08 -27.68 11.33
N PRO A 15 0.82 -28.15 11.16
CA PRO A 15 0.55 -29.22 10.20
C PRO A 15 0.77 -28.63 8.80
N ALA A 16 1.86 -29.01 8.14
CA ALA A 16 2.07 -28.70 6.74
C ALA A 16 1.37 -29.77 5.92
N ASP A 17 0.21 -29.44 5.34
CA ASP A 17 -0.25 -30.17 4.15
C ASP A 17 0.83 -29.95 3.07
N GLU A 18 1.37 -31.03 2.51
CA GLU A 18 2.55 -31.00 1.61
C GLU A 18 2.32 -30.16 0.33
N ASP A 19 1.06 -29.85 0.01
CA ASP A 19 0.63 -29.06 -1.15
C ASP A 19 0.17 -27.62 -0.77
N TYR A 20 0.31 -27.19 0.49
CA TYR A 20 -0.11 -25.85 0.91
C TYR A 20 0.94 -24.79 0.55
N GLU A 21 0.71 -24.08 -0.54
CA GLU A 21 1.36 -22.79 -0.80
C GLU A 21 0.56 -21.67 -0.14
N PRO A 22 1.02 -21.10 1.00
CA PRO A 22 0.34 -19.97 1.60
C PRO A 22 0.27 -18.80 0.61
N PRO A 23 -0.83 -18.03 0.61
CA PRO A 23 -0.94 -16.83 -0.22
C PRO A 23 0.22 -15.88 0.05
N ALA A 24 0.72 -15.22 -1.00
CA ALA A 24 1.75 -14.21 -0.89
C ALA A 24 1.20 -13.00 -0.10
N VAL A 25 1.56 -12.91 1.18
CA VAL A 25 1.29 -11.74 2.02
C VAL A 25 2.53 -10.87 2.07
N THR A 26 2.33 -9.57 1.90
CA THR A 26 3.37 -8.57 2.12
C THR A 26 2.98 -7.73 3.32
N LEU A 27 3.91 -7.55 4.26
CA LEU A 27 3.71 -6.73 5.45
C LEU A 27 4.05 -5.28 5.12
N ILE A 28 3.30 -4.34 5.68
CA ILE A 28 3.59 -2.90 5.59
C ILE A 28 3.76 -2.38 7.02
N GLU A 29 4.85 -1.66 7.25
CA GLU A 29 5.09 -0.94 8.50
C GLU A 29 4.34 0.39 8.48
N LEU A 30 3.58 0.65 9.53
CA LEU A 30 2.75 1.84 9.69
C LEU A 30 3.05 2.45 11.05
N ASP A 31 3.35 3.76 11.07
CA ASP A 31 3.30 4.53 12.31
C ASP A 31 1.84 4.82 12.72
N GLU A 32 1.66 5.43 13.89
CA GLU A 32 0.32 5.74 14.42
C GLU A 32 -0.46 6.67 13.49
N ASP A 33 0.19 7.69 12.93
CA ASP A 33 -0.44 8.65 12.04
C ASP A 33 -0.94 7.99 10.75
N MET A 34 -0.10 7.16 10.11
CA MET A 34 -0.45 6.42 8.90
C MET A 34 -1.52 5.37 9.18
N LEU A 35 -1.47 4.70 10.33
CA LEU A 35 -2.50 3.74 10.72
C LEU A 35 -3.88 4.40 10.80
N GLU A 36 -3.97 5.59 11.38
CA GLU A 36 -5.23 6.35 11.42
C GLU A 36 -5.69 6.79 10.02
N LYS A 37 -4.76 7.25 9.16
CA LYS A 37 -5.06 7.57 7.75
C LYS A 37 -5.61 6.35 7.00
N MET A 38 -5.02 5.16 7.20
CA MET A 38 -5.47 3.92 6.57
C MET A 38 -6.86 3.47 7.06
N LYS A 39 -7.14 3.60 8.36
CA LYS A 39 -8.48 3.30 8.90
C LYS A 39 -9.56 4.24 8.34
N GLY A 40 -9.18 5.48 8.01
CA GLY A 40 -10.05 6.47 7.39
C GLY A 40 -10.47 6.17 5.94
N GLY A 41 -9.79 5.22 5.26
CA GLY A 41 -10.30 4.59 4.04
C GLY A 41 -9.84 5.17 2.69
N GLU A 42 -8.94 6.16 2.65
CA GLU A 42 -8.48 6.73 1.38
C GLU A 42 -6.95 6.67 1.25
N VAL A 43 -6.45 5.46 0.99
CA VAL A 43 -5.08 5.25 0.49
C VAL A 43 -5.13 4.55 -0.86
N VAL A 44 -4.31 5.01 -1.81
CA VAL A 44 -4.23 4.47 -3.16
C VAL A 44 -2.77 4.24 -3.53
N ILE A 45 -2.46 3.08 -4.10
CA ILE A 45 -1.15 2.82 -4.69
C ILE A 45 -1.17 3.29 -6.14
N LYS A 46 -0.18 4.10 -6.54
CA LYS A 46 -0.04 4.66 -7.88
C LYS A 46 1.32 4.35 -8.50
N GLY A 47 1.34 4.05 -9.80
CA GLY A 47 2.53 3.83 -10.62
C GLY A 47 2.15 3.08 -11.89
N ASP A 48 2.74 3.48 -13.03
CA ASP A 48 2.62 2.76 -14.30
C ASP A 48 3.67 1.63 -14.39
N ASP A 49 3.63 0.87 -15.48
CA ASP A 49 4.63 -0.16 -15.77
C ASP A 49 6.04 0.43 -15.82
N GLY A 50 6.91 -0.04 -14.91
CA GLY A 50 8.29 0.42 -14.80
C GLY A 50 8.51 1.54 -13.77
N ASP A 51 7.44 2.12 -13.22
CA ASP A 51 7.56 3.06 -12.12
C ASP A 51 7.85 2.35 -10.79
N GLU A 52 8.59 3.03 -9.92
CA GLU A 52 8.51 2.73 -8.50
C GLU A 52 7.15 3.16 -7.97
N ALA A 53 6.38 2.22 -7.42
CA ALA A 53 5.07 2.50 -6.86
C ALA A 53 5.15 3.46 -5.65
N VAL A 54 4.16 4.34 -5.56
CA VAL A 54 3.93 5.22 -4.41
C VAL A 54 2.60 4.91 -3.76
N LEU A 55 2.48 5.17 -2.47
CA LEU A 55 1.21 5.21 -1.75
C LEU A 55 0.79 6.66 -1.58
N CYS A 56 -0.43 7.00 -1.93
CA CYS A 56 -1.00 8.32 -1.76
C CYS A 56 -2.13 8.25 -0.73
N THR A 57 -2.11 9.17 0.22
CA THR A 57 -3.28 9.55 1.03
C THR A 57 -4.02 10.68 0.30
N SER A 58 -5.05 11.25 0.94
CA SER A 58 -5.72 12.45 0.44
C SER A 58 -4.79 13.68 0.34
N ASP A 59 -3.72 13.72 1.12
CA ASP A 59 -2.89 14.92 1.34
C ASP A 59 -1.38 14.76 1.05
N ALA A 60 -0.85 13.54 1.05
CA ALA A 60 0.57 13.24 0.94
C ALA A 60 0.87 12.02 0.06
N THR A 61 2.13 11.92 -0.38
CA THR A 61 2.65 10.82 -1.21
C THR A 61 3.82 10.18 -0.49
N TYR A 62 3.89 8.85 -0.52
CA TYR A 62 4.86 8.04 0.19
C TYR A 62 5.54 7.09 -0.78
N ALA A 63 6.87 7.11 -0.83
CA ALA A 63 7.64 6.10 -1.53
C ALA A 63 7.53 4.76 -0.78
N ILE A 64 7.31 3.68 -1.53
CA ILE A 64 7.22 2.33 -0.97
C ILE A 64 8.60 1.68 -1.08
N LYS A 65 9.20 1.33 0.06
CA LYS A 65 10.52 0.68 0.11
C LYS A 65 10.40 -0.73 0.65
N LYS A 66 10.92 -1.72 -0.08
CA LYS A 66 11.02 -3.08 0.43
C LYS A 66 12.29 -3.23 1.26
N VAL A 67 12.14 -3.74 2.49
CA VAL A 67 13.23 -4.01 3.42
C VAL A 67 13.25 -5.50 3.73
N ASP A 68 14.35 -6.16 3.38
CA ASP A 68 14.56 -7.57 3.69
C ASP A 68 14.93 -7.76 5.17
N SER A 69 14.44 -8.84 5.76
CA SER A 69 14.70 -9.22 7.15
C SER A 69 15.52 -10.51 7.20
N THR A 70 16.48 -10.56 8.13
CA THR A 70 17.24 -11.78 8.43
C THR A 70 16.39 -12.83 9.15
N ASN A 71 15.28 -12.41 9.76
CA ASN A 71 14.33 -13.27 10.44
C ASN A 71 13.10 -13.53 9.58
N THR A 72 12.51 -14.71 9.74
CA THR A 72 11.23 -15.05 9.10
C THR A 72 10.08 -14.70 10.05
N MET A 73 9.18 -13.83 9.60
CA MET A 73 7.94 -13.49 10.30
C MET A 73 6.84 -14.48 9.89
N TRP A 74 6.16 -15.08 10.85
CA TRP A 74 5.03 -15.98 10.60
C TRP A 74 3.71 -15.26 10.91
N VAL A 75 2.81 -15.21 9.93
CA VAL A 75 1.46 -14.69 10.11
C VAL A 75 0.58 -15.86 10.52
N LEU A 76 0.02 -15.80 11.72
CA LEU A 76 -0.84 -16.83 12.27
C LEU A 76 -2.29 -16.39 12.25
N ARG A 77 -3.20 -17.27 11.84
CA ARG A 77 -4.63 -17.12 12.07
C ARG A 77 -4.99 -17.71 13.43
N PRO A 78 -5.79 -17.02 14.25
CA PRO A 78 -6.36 -17.62 15.45
C PRO A 78 -7.04 -18.94 15.09
N GLY A 79 -6.76 -19.97 15.87
CA GLY A 79 -7.28 -21.30 15.62
C GLY A 79 -8.35 -21.72 16.59
N GLU A 80 -8.97 -22.84 16.28
CA GLU A 80 -10.00 -23.43 17.13
C GLU A 80 -9.38 -24.27 18.24
N ARG A 81 -10.20 -24.61 19.23
CA ARG A 81 -9.79 -25.48 20.33
C ARG A 81 -9.79 -26.94 19.86
N GLU A 82 -8.60 -27.47 19.62
CA GLU A 82 -8.38 -28.84 19.15
C GLU A 82 -7.82 -29.74 20.27
N THR A 83 -7.90 -31.06 20.07
CA THR A 83 -7.30 -32.03 21.01
C THR A 83 -5.84 -32.25 20.59
N LEU A 84 -4.91 -31.88 21.45
CA LEU A 84 -3.47 -32.00 21.20
C LEU A 84 -3.00 -33.45 21.35
N PHE A 85 -1.80 -33.75 20.84
CA PHE A 85 -1.19 -35.08 20.86
C PHE A 85 -1.12 -35.75 22.25
N HIS A 86 -1.06 -34.95 23.32
CA HIS A 86 -1.05 -35.41 24.72
C HIS A 86 -2.45 -35.47 25.36
N GLY A 87 -3.52 -35.42 24.57
CA GLY A 87 -4.91 -35.59 25.00
C GLY A 87 -5.54 -34.37 25.68
N SER A 88 -4.79 -33.28 25.90
CA SER A 88 -5.35 -32.04 26.41
C SER A 88 -5.97 -31.19 25.29
N LYS A 89 -6.98 -30.39 25.61
CA LYS A 89 -7.56 -29.41 24.67
C LYS A 89 -6.80 -28.09 24.73
N GLY A 90 -6.32 -27.61 23.58
CA GLY A 90 -5.64 -26.32 23.43
C GLY A 90 -6.07 -25.58 22.17
N GLU A 91 -5.80 -24.29 22.09
CA GLU A 91 -5.99 -23.52 20.86
C GLU A 91 -4.80 -23.74 19.92
N VAL A 92 -5.09 -24.10 18.66
CA VAL A 92 -4.07 -24.41 17.65
C VAL A 92 -4.10 -23.38 16.55
N ALA A 93 -3.25 -22.34 16.66
CA ALA A 93 -3.12 -21.34 15.60
C ALA A 93 -2.57 -21.96 14.31
N ARG A 94 -3.08 -21.52 13.16
CA ARG A 94 -2.64 -22.01 11.84
C ARG A 94 -1.78 -20.99 11.13
N VAL A 95 -0.74 -21.45 10.45
CA VAL A 95 0.09 -20.57 9.61
C VAL A 95 -0.71 -20.10 8.41
N ALA A 96 -0.87 -18.79 8.29
CA ALA A 96 -1.51 -18.14 7.16
C ALA A 96 -0.50 -17.79 6.06
N ALA A 97 0.67 -17.28 6.45
CA ALA A 97 1.74 -16.87 5.56
C ALA A 97 3.07 -16.75 6.33
N HIS A 98 4.16 -16.59 5.60
CA HIS A 98 5.44 -16.13 6.14
C HIS A 98 5.99 -14.97 5.30
N ALA A 99 6.68 -14.04 5.96
CA ALA A 99 7.33 -12.91 5.31
C ALA A 99 8.81 -12.86 5.67
N LYS A 100 9.66 -12.60 4.66
CA LYS A 100 11.09 -12.34 4.84
C LYS A 100 11.46 -10.88 4.55
N SER A 101 10.45 -10.05 4.35
CA SER A 101 10.59 -8.63 4.08
C SER A 101 9.30 -7.91 4.47
N HIS A 102 9.40 -6.62 4.72
CA HIS A 102 8.27 -5.71 4.89
C HIS A 102 8.44 -4.50 3.97
N LEU A 103 7.35 -3.75 3.79
CA LEU A 103 7.35 -2.46 3.11
C LEU A 103 7.39 -1.35 4.14
N GLU A 104 8.23 -0.36 3.90
CA GLU A 104 8.28 0.89 4.65
C GLU A 104 7.74 2.01 3.76
N LEU A 105 7.05 2.96 4.39
CA LEU A 105 6.51 4.15 3.74
C LEU A 105 7.36 5.35 4.13
N VAL A 106 7.91 6.05 3.14
CA VAL A 106 8.69 7.27 3.36
C VAL A 106 8.01 8.42 2.64
N GLU A 107 7.54 9.42 3.39
CA GLU A 107 6.93 10.60 2.79
C GLU A 107 7.89 11.26 1.79
N THR A 108 7.35 11.63 0.63
CA THR A 108 8.12 12.18 -0.49
C THR A 108 7.34 13.27 -1.20
N GLU A 109 8.08 14.11 -1.93
CA GLU A 109 7.48 15.03 -2.88
C GLU A 109 6.70 14.28 -3.98
N PRO A 110 5.59 14.85 -4.48
CA PRO A 110 4.83 14.25 -5.58
C PRO A 110 5.68 14.27 -6.86
N ARG A 111 5.54 13.24 -7.69
CA ARG A 111 6.24 13.15 -8.99
C ARG A 111 5.37 13.82 -10.06
N LEU A 112 5.72 15.05 -10.42
CA LEU A 112 4.91 15.95 -11.24
C LEU A 112 5.39 16.07 -12.69
N GLU A 113 6.44 15.34 -13.06
CA GLU A 113 7.00 15.27 -14.41
C GLU A 113 5.91 14.85 -15.40
N ARG A 114 5.19 13.76 -15.07
CA ARG A 114 4.10 13.25 -15.86
C ARG A 114 2.95 14.24 -16.01
N LEU A 115 2.64 15.00 -14.95
CA LEU A 115 1.63 16.05 -15.02
C LEU A 115 2.03 17.12 -16.05
N ARG A 116 3.29 17.56 -16.06
CA ARG A 116 3.76 18.57 -17.01
C ARG A 116 3.64 18.09 -18.44
N GLU A 117 4.05 16.85 -18.73
CA GLU A 117 3.91 16.24 -20.05
C GLU A 117 2.45 16.21 -20.51
N LEU A 118 1.56 15.72 -19.64
CA LEU A 118 0.14 15.64 -19.94
C LEU A 118 -0.48 17.01 -20.19
N LEU A 119 -0.10 18.03 -19.43
CA LEU A 119 -0.59 19.39 -19.66
C LEU A 119 -0.06 19.98 -20.98
N LEU A 120 1.19 19.67 -21.37
CA LEU A 120 1.77 20.10 -22.63
C LEU A 120 1.11 19.44 -23.85
N GLU A 121 0.68 18.18 -23.72
CA GLU A 121 -0.07 17.46 -24.75
C GLU A 121 -1.49 18.02 -24.97
N HIS A 122 -2.04 18.72 -23.97
CA HIS A 122 -3.42 19.22 -23.94
C HIS A 122 -3.44 20.75 -23.73
N LEU A 123 -2.51 21.48 -24.36
CA LEU A 123 -2.47 22.94 -24.29
C LEU A 123 -3.67 23.56 -24.99
N TYR A 124 -4.32 24.50 -24.31
CA TYR A 124 -5.37 25.32 -24.90
C TYR A 124 -4.81 26.20 -26.02
N THR A 125 -5.37 26.08 -27.23
CA THR A 125 -4.91 26.82 -28.42
C THR A 125 -5.70 28.10 -28.67
N GLY A 126 -6.76 28.36 -27.90
CA GLY A 126 -7.61 29.54 -28.04
C GLY A 126 -9.00 29.19 -28.57
N PRO A 127 -10.00 30.05 -28.35
CA PRO A 127 -11.40 29.71 -28.60
C PRO A 127 -11.73 29.41 -30.07
N ASP A 128 -10.95 29.97 -30.99
CA ASP A 128 -11.14 29.80 -32.44
C ASP A 128 -10.36 28.60 -33.01
N GLU A 129 -9.32 28.13 -32.31
CA GLU A 129 -8.41 27.05 -32.76
C GLU A 129 -8.57 25.76 -31.95
N GLU A 130 -9.36 25.79 -30.86
CA GLU A 130 -9.58 24.63 -30.00
C GLU A 130 -10.45 23.59 -30.73
N PRO A 131 -10.00 22.31 -30.81
CA PRO A 131 -10.80 21.26 -31.45
C PRO A 131 -12.09 21.01 -30.66
N ALA A 132 -13.24 20.99 -31.36
CA ALA A 132 -14.56 20.77 -30.76
C ALA A 132 -14.72 19.43 -30.01
N ALA A 133 -13.79 18.48 -30.19
CA ALA A 133 -13.72 17.25 -29.43
C ALA A 133 -12.28 16.69 -29.40
N GLY A 134 -11.81 16.26 -28.22
CA GLY A 134 -10.65 15.36 -28.10
C GLY A 134 -9.31 15.97 -27.67
N GLY A 135 -9.27 17.25 -27.27
CA GLY A 135 -8.04 17.92 -26.79
C GLY A 135 -7.95 18.09 -25.26
N LEU A 136 -8.98 17.72 -24.50
CA LEU A 136 -9.04 17.95 -23.05
C LEU A 136 -8.72 16.69 -22.26
N ILE A 137 -7.98 16.86 -21.16
CA ILE A 137 -7.72 15.80 -20.19
C ILE A 137 -8.48 16.07 -18.89
N GLY A 138 -9.32 15.12 -18.49
CA GLY A 138 -10.12 15.24 -17.28
C GLY A 138 -9.29 15.09 -16.00
N ARG A 139 -9.71 15.75 -14.92
CA ARG A 139 -9.05 15.70 -13.62
C ARG A 139 -8.90 14.27 -13.06
N ALA A 140 -9.90 13.41 -13.28
CA ALA A 140 -9.83 12.01 -12.88
C ALA A 140 -8.75 11.23 -13.65
N ALA A 141 -8.57 11.51 -14.95
CA ALA A 141 -7.53 10.89 -15.76
C ALA A 141 -6.13 11.36 -15.32
N LEU A 142 -5.98 12.64 -14.97
CA LEU A 142 -4.75 13.14 -14.35
C LEU A 142 -4.46 12.44 -13.02
N ALA A 143 -5.47 12.30 -12.15
CA ALA A 143 -5.31 11.67 -10.84
C ALA A 143 -4.89 10.20 -10.90
N GLN A 144 -5.26 9.49 -11.97
CA GLN A 144 -4.85 8.10 -12.20
C GLN A 144 -3.41 7.98 -12.72
N ARG A 145 -2.92 8.96 -13.48
CA ARG A 145 -1.63 8.91 -14.18
C ARG A 145 -0.51 9.65 -13.48
N VAL A 146 -0.84 10.46 -12.47
CA VAL A 146 0.14 11.28 -11.73
C VAL A 146 0.34 10.70 -10.34
N GLN A 147 1.60 10.41 -10.00
CA GLN A 147 2.02 9.92 -8.69
C GLN A 147 2.05 11.06 -7.66
N ALA A 148 0.85 11.51 -7.28
CA ALA A 148 0.59 12.54 -6.29
C ALA A 148 -0.73 12.29 -5.55
N SER A 149 -0.84 12.74 -4.30
CA SER A 149 -2.15 12.85 -3.63
C SER A 149 -3.05 13.85 -4.35
N ASP A 150 -4.35 13.77 -4.09
CA ASP A 150 -5.33 14.68 -4.70
C ASP A 150 -5.08 16.15 -4.33
N SER A 151 -4.69 16.40 -3.08
CA SER A 151 -4.33 17.74 -2.62
C SER A 151 -3.02 18.24 -3.23
N GLN A 152 -2.04 17.36 -3.44
CA GLN A 152 -0.79 17.72 -4.12
C GLN A 152 -1.02 18.01 -5.62
N LEU A 153 -1.83 17.19 -6.29
CA LEU A 153 -2.21 17.38 -7.70
C LEU A 153 -2.97 18.70 -7.90
N ALA A 154 -3.97 18.99 -7.06
CA ALA A 154 -4.73 20.24 -7.13
C ALA A 154 -3.82 21.48 -6.98
N ARG A 155 -2.90 21.45 -6.00
CA ARG A 155 -1.91 22.52 -5.81
C ARG A 155 -0.96 22.65 -7.00
N ALA A 156 -0.56 21.52 -7.59
CA ALA A 156 0.32 21.52 -8.76
C ALA A 156 -0.35 22.13 -10.00
N LEU A 157 -1.61 21.78 -10.27
CA LEU A 157 -2.41 22.35 -11.36
C LEU A 157 -2.48 23.87 -11.26
N VAL A 158 -2.80 24.42 -10.08
CA VAL A 158 -2.84 25.87 -9.84
C VAL A 158 -1.47 26.51 -10.09
N ARG A 159 -0.38 25.92 -9.57
CA ARG A 159 0.98 26.44 -9.79
C ARG A 159 1.42 26.43 -11.25
N MET A 160 0.91 25.48 -12.03
CA MET A 160 1.21 25.34 -13.45
C MET A 160 0.31 26.21 -14.34
N GLY A 161 -0.65 26.94 -13.75
CA GLY A 161 -1.60 27.75 -14.52
C GLY A 161 -2.61 26.94 -15.32
N ALA A 162 -2.83 25.67 -14.95
CA ALA A 162 -3.87 24.86 -15.54
C ALA A 162 -5.24 25.41 -15.14
N PHE A 163 -6.20 25.38 -16.08
CA PHE A 163 -7.58 25.76 -15.84
C PHE A 163 -8.51 24.70 -16.44
N GLU A 164 -9.76 24.71 -15.97
CA GLU A 164 -10.80 23.81 -16.43
C GLU A 164 -11.65 24.55 -17.48
N LEU A 165 -11.81 23.93 -18.65
CA LEU A 165 -12.65 24.43 -19.74
C LEU A 165 -13.96 23.65 -19.72
N ASP A 166 -15.08 24.36 -19.72
CA ASP A 166 -16.45 23.81 -19.74
C ASP A 166 -16.91 22.99 -18.52
N GLY A 167 -16.15 23.05 -17.42
CA GLY A 167 -16.50 22.43 -16.12
C GLY A 167 -16.37 20.92 -16.11
#